data_AF-A0A379LQ83-F1
#
_entry.id   AF-A0A379LQ83-F1
#
_cell.length_a   1.000
_cell.length_b   1.000
_cell.length_c   1.000
_cell.angle_alpha   90.00
_cell.angle_beta   90.00
_cell.angle_gamma   90.00
#
_symmetry.space_group_name_H-M   'P 1'
#
loop_
_entity.id
_entity.type
_entity.pdbx_description
1 polymer ?
#
loop_
_entity_poly.entity_id
_entity_poly.type
_entity_poly.pdbx_seq_one_letter_code
_entity_poly.pdbx_strand_id
1 'polypeptide(L)' 'MDDIDHIQQRDDILHQLALMKRKPTLVSANGQCLWCHDEPVSGLSLAFCSTECGEDYEKFQRNKKRSCIQYRDHHNR' A
#
# COMPACT_ATOMS: atom_id res chain seq x y z
N MET A 1 4.85 -23.98 29.79
CA MET A 1 4.28 -23.12 28.75
C MET A 1 3.05 -23.84 28.31
N ASP A 2 1.92 -23.33 28.78
CA ASP A 2 0.64 -23.98 28.57
C ASP A 2 0.02 -23.47 27.27
N ASP A 3 -1.06 -24.09 26.82
CA ASP A 3 -1.68 -23.74 25.53
C ASP A 3 -2.08 -22.26 25.44
N ILE A 4 -2.37 -21.63 26.57
CA ILE A 4 -2.69 -20.20 26.66
C ILE A 4 -1.47 -19.33 26.33
N ASP A 5 -0.28 -19.72 26.79
CA ASP A 5 0.95 -18.98 26.49
C ASP A 5 1.24 -18.99 24.98
N HIS A 6 0.99 -20.12 24.32
CA HIS A 6 1.19 -20.26 22.88
C HIS A 6 0.18 -19.43 22.05
N ILE A 7 -1.06 -19.31 22.52
CA ILE A 7 -2.07 -18.48 21.86
C ILE A 7 -1.69 -17.00 21.97
N GLN A 8 -1.32 -16.52 23.17
CA GLN A 8 -0.90 -15.13 23.35
C GLN A 8 0.30 -14.75 22.49
N GLN A 9 1.32 -15.61 22.44
CA GLN A 9 2.49 -15.35 21.59
C GLN A 9 2.12 -15.22 20.11
N ARG A 10 1.20 -16.06 19.62
CA ARG A 10 0.73 -15.96 18.22
C ARG A 10 -0.03 -14.66 17.99
N ASP A 11 -0.89 -14.27 18.91
CA ASP A 11 -1.66 -13.04 18.81
C ASP A 11 -0.76 -11.80 18.83
N ASP A 12 0.25 -11.77 19.71
CA ASP A 12 1.23 -10.69 19.77
C ASP A 12 2.02 -10.56 18.47
N ILE A 13 2.47 -11.69 17.91
CA ILE A 13 3.16 -11.72 16.61
C ILE A 13 2.24 -11.18 15.51
N LEU A 14 0.99 -11.63 15.45
CA LEU A 14 0.03 -11.13 14.46
C LEU A 14 -0.23 -9.64 14.62
N HIS A 15 -0.32 -9.16 15.86
CA HIS A 15 -0.50 -7.75 16.17
C HIS A 15 0.69 -6.91 15.70
N GLN A 16 1.91 -7.35 16.02
CA GLN A 16 3.14 -6.70 15.57
C GLN A 16 3.24 -6.68 14.04
N LEU A 17 2.94 -7.79 13.38
CA LEU A 17 2.92 -7.85 11.92
C LEU A 17 1.87 -6.91 11.31
N ALA A 18 0.70 -6.76 11.92
CA ALA A 18 -0.33 -5.82 11.47
C ALA A 18 0.13 -4.37 11.61
N LEU A 19 0.80 -4.03 12.72
CA LEU A 19 1.37 -2.70 12.95
C LEU A 19 2.49 -2.38 11.94
N MET A 20 3.39 -3.33 11.69
CA MET A 20 4.47 -3.18 10.71
C MET A 20 3.97 -3.09 9.27
N LYS A 21 2.85 -3.74 8.94
CA LYS A 21 2.23 -3.70 7.60
C LYS A 21 1.46 -2.41 7.30
N ARG A 22 1.37 -1.47 8.24
CA ARG A 22 0.82 -0.14 7.93
C ARG A 22 1.66 0.47 6.82
N LYS A 23 1.01 0.73 5.68
CA LYS A 23 1.69 1.31 4.52
C LYS A 23 2.29 2.66 4.94
N PRO A 24 3.54 2.96 4.56
CA PRO A 24 4.10 4.29 4.78
C PRO A 24 3.17 5.31 4.11
N THR A 25 2.95 6.43 4.79
CA THR A 25 2.24 7.58 4.22
C THR A 25 2.89 7.94 2.89
N LEU A 26 2.13 7.84 1.80
CA LEU A 26 2.59 8.27 0.49
C LEU A 26 2.83 9.78 0.58
N VAL A 27 4.10 10.18 0.49
CA VAL A 27 4.52 11.58 0.47
C VAL A 27 5.19 11.85 -0.87
N SER A 28 4.95 13.03 -1.43
CA SER A 28 5.67 13.46 -2.63
C SER A 28 7.07 13.90 -2.23
N ALA A 29 8.11 13.24 -2.74
CA ALA A 29 9.50 13.61 -2.47
C ALA A 29 9.92 14.91 -3.18
N ASN A 30 9.29 15.22 -4.31
CA ASN A 30 9.71 16.31 -5.22
C ASN A 30 8.71 17.48 -5.24
N GLY A 31 7.64 17.44 -4.45
CA GLY A 31 6.57 18.43 -4.51
C GLY A 31 5.70 18.34 -5.78
N GLN A 32 5.76 17.22 -6.50
CA GLN A 32 4.94 16.92 -7.69
C GLN A 32 3.96 15.77 -7.42
N CYS A 33 2.83 15.74 -8.11
CA CYS A 33 1.88 14.64 -7.99
C CYS A 33 2.51 13.30 -8.37
N LEU A 34 2.34 12.28 -7.53
CA LEU A 34 2.88 10.93 -7.76
C LEU A 34 2.20 10.18 -8.93
N TRP A 35 1.02 10.64 -9.35
CA TRP A 35 0.24 10.01 -10.42
C TRP A 35 0.41 10.71 -11.76
N CYS A 36 0.04 11.99 -11.84
CA CYS A 36 0.12 12.74 -13.09
C CYS A 36 1.50 13.34 -13.35
N HIS A 37 2.33 13.57 -12.33
CA HIS A 37 3.63 14.26 -12.41
C HIS A 37 3.62 15.67 -13.04
N ASP A 38 2.48 16.13 -13.56
CA ASP A 38 2.33 17.42 -14.25
C ASP A 38 2.10 18.58 -13.28
N GLU A 39 1.35 18.35 -12.21
CA GLU A 39 0.96 19.41 -11.28
C GLU A 39 1.73 19.35 -9.95
N PRO A 40 2.12 20.52 -9.40
CA PRO A 40 2.71 20.58 -8.08
C PRO A 40 1.66 20.23 -7.01
N VAL A 41 2.08 19.49 -5.99
CA VAL A 41 1.22 19.24 -4.83
C VAL A 41 1.19 20.47 -3.93
N SER A 42 -0.01 20.84 -3.47
CA SER A 42 -0.25 22.02 -2.64
C SER A 42 0.31 21.91 -1.21
N GLY A 43 1.05 20.85 -0.88
CA GLY A 43 1.78 20.72 0.38
C GLY A 43 2.83 19.61 0.37
N LEU A 44 3.91 19.79 1.12
CA LEU A 44 4.99 18.79 1.27
C LEU A 44 4.51 17.42 1.77
N SER A 45 3.37 17.37 2.48
CA SER A 45 2.78 16.16 3.03
C SER A 45 1.75 15.48 2.13
N LEU A 46 1.43 16.06 0.97
CA LEU A 46 0.46 15.52 0.01
C LEU A 46 1.20 14.79 -1.12
N ALA A 47 0.76 13.58 -1.45
CA ALA A 47 1.29 12.83 -2.59
C ALA A 47 0.57 13.13 -3.92
N PHE A 48 -0.61 13.74 -3.88
CA PHE A 48 -1.49 13.92 -5.04
C PHE A 48 -1.98 15.36 -5.16
N CYS A 49 -2.07 15.87 -6.39
CA CYS A 49 -2.58 17.22 -6.66
C CYS A 49 -4.10 17.34 -6.43
N SER A 50 -4.83 16.24 -6.61
CA SER A 50 -6.28 16.16 -6.41
C SER A 50 -6.68 14.85 -5.72
N THR A 51 -7.89 14.81 -5.17
CA THR A 51 -8.49 13.59 -4.61
C THR A 51 -8.70 12.52 -5.69
N GLU A 52 -9.04 12.93 -6.91
CA GLU A 52 -9.20 12.04 -8.07
C GLU A 52 -7.90 11.30 -8.41
N CYS A 53 -6.75 11.99 -8.38
CA CYS A 53 -5.45 11.35 -8.59
C CYS A 53 -5.11 10.31 -7.51
N GLY A 54 -5.50 10.56 -6.26
CA GLY A 54 -5.33 9.60 -5.18
C GLY A 54 -6.19 8.34 -5.36
N GLU A 55 -7.46 8.51 -5.73
CA GLU A 55 -8.38 7.41 -6.00
C GLU A 55 -7.94 6.55 -7.20
N ASP A 56 -7.49 7.19 -8.28
CA ASP A 56 -7.02 6.48 -9.47
C ASP A 56 -5.72 5.74 -9.21
N TYR A 57 -4.80 6.32 -8.45
CA TYR A 57 -3.60 5.63 -7.99
C TYR A 57 -3.94 4.39 -7.14
N GLU A 58 -4.93 4.50 -6.25
CA GLU A 58 -5.40 3.36 -5.46
C GLU A 58 -6.07 2.28 -6.31
N LYS A 59 -6.93 2.66 -7.26
CA LYS A 59 -7.54 1.73 -8.22
C LYS A 59 -6.46 1.04 -9.04
N PHE A 60 -5.46 1.78 -9.53
CA PHE A 60 -4.33 1.24 -10.26
C PHE A 60 -3.52 0.27 -9.41
N GLN A 61 -3.21 0.59 -8.15
CA GLN A 61 -2.52 -0.34 -7.24
C GLN A 61 -3.34 -1.62 -7.00
N ARG A 62 -4.66 -1.52 -6.80
CA ARG A 62 -5.54 -2.68 -6.63
C ARG A 62 -5.57 -3.53 -7.90
N ASN A 63 -5.60 -2.91 -9.08
CA ASN A 63 -5.63 -3.60 -10.36
C ASN A 63 -4.28 -4.23 -10.71
N LYS A 64 -3.16 -3.56 -10.45
CA LYS A 64 -1.80 -4.09 -10.66
C LYS A 64 -1.56 -5.35 -9.84
N LYS A 65 -2.09 -5.42 -8.62
CA LYS A 65 -2.09 -6.65 -7.80
C LYS A 65 -2.89 -7.79 -8.43
N ARG A 66 -4.01 -7.51 -9.09
CA ARG A 66 -4.83 -8.52 -9.80
C ARG A 66 -4.20 -8.96 -11.14
N SER A 67 -3.63 -8.02 -11.88
CA SER A 67 -2.97 -8.27 -13.17
C SER A 67 -1.68 -9.09 -13.02
N CYS A 68 -0.88 -8.86 -11.98
CA CYS A 68 0.33 -9.65 -11.74
C CYS A 68 0.02 -11.12 -11.38
N ILE A 69 -1.17 -11.39 -10.83
CA ILE A 69 -1.67 -12.77 -10.62
C ILE A 69 -2.01 -13.40 -11.98
N GLN A 70 -2.77 -12.69 -12.84
CA GLN A 70 -3.17 -13.20 -14.15
C GLN A 70 -2.00 -13.46 -15.12
N TYR A 71 -0.96 -12.61 -15.10
CA TYR A 71 0.25 -12.84 -15.90
C TYR A 71 1.08 -14.04 -15.42
N ARG A 72 1.03 -14.38 -14.12
CA ARG A 72 1.70 -15.58 -13.58
C ARG A 72 0.98 -16.87 -13.94
N ASP A 73 -0.34 -16.83 -14.05
CA ASP A 73 -1.15 -18.00 -14.42
C ASP A 73 -1.04 -18.33 -15.92
N HIS A 74 -0.81 -17.32 -16.79
CA HIS A 74 -0.69 -17.55 -18.24
C HIS A 74 0.70 -18.03 -18.69
N HIS A 75 1.75 -17.87 -17.88
CA HIS A 75 3.11 -18.29 -18.22
C HIS A 75 3.52 -19.62 -17.56
N ASN A 76 2.60 -20.28 -16.84
CA ASN A 76 2.84 -21.57 -16.18
C ASN A 76 1.82 -22.64 -16.63
N ARG A 77 1.38 -22.57 -17.90
CA ARG A 77 0.54 -23.56 -18.56
C ARG A 77 1.23 -24.06 -19.82
#